data_AF-A0A9P4T390-F1
#
_entry.id   AF-A0A9P4T390-F1
#
_cell.length_a   1.000
_cell.length_b   1.000
_cell.length_c   1.000
_cell.angle_alpha   90.00
_cell.angle_beta   90.00
_cell.angle_gamma   90.00
#
_symmetry.space_group_name_H-M   'P 1'
#
loop_
_entity.id
_entity.type
_entity.pdbx_description
1 polymer ?
#
loop_
_entity_poly.entity_id
_entity_poly.type
_entity_poly.pdbx_seq_one_letter_code
_entity_poly.pdbx_strand_id
1 'polypeptide(L)'
;MSPQPTLSTSIPTSIPNLTLRPYRPSDTHALFALESHPANARYQTWTPWTLLEAQQRLNEALLSASLQALLSASLLSSEREREVEVVELAIVFEGRLIGRVGGRVSCVGIAAGTGLSDSQTMNPQTTNPQTTNPQTTNPQTTDARPLQTPSDAEKGTASEIVAAVKKHKHIDLWFSLLPEMQGRGFATAAVEAFLGEVVKNGERGTDGEFGIELEIECDPRNEGSCRMAQRLGFVKHSEVERAFECKGEMVGSVVWRKVV
;
A
#
# COMPACT_ATOMS: atom_id res chain seq x y z
N MET A 1 -6.71 -2.79 37.98
CA MET A 1 -6.50 -2.07 36.70
C MET A 1 -5.30 -2.71 36.03
N SER A 2 -5.51 -3.55 35.03
CA SER A 2 -4.42 -4.16 34.27
C SER A 2 -3.73 -3.10 33.40
N PRO A 3 -2.39 -3.13 33.25
CA PRO A 3 -1.71 -2.20 32.37
C PRO A 3 -2.09 -2.51 30.91
N GLN A 4 -2.55 -1.49 30.19
CA GLN A 4 -2.73 -1.55 28.74
C GLN A 4 -1.35 -1.69 28.08
N PRO A 5 -1.16 -2.55 27.07
CA PRO A 5 0.08 -2.60 26.31
C PRO A 5 0.22 -1.29 25.53
N THR A 6 1.15 -0.43 25.96
CA THR A 6 1.53 0.77 25.23
C THR A 6 2.55 0.37 24.18
N LEU A 7 2.08 0.08 22.96
CA LEU A 7 2.96 -0.04 21.80
C LEU A 7 3.48 1.37 21.45
N SER A 8 4.52 1.79 22.15
CA SER A 8 5.32 2.95 21.78
C SER A 8 6.41 2.51 20.80
N THR A 9 6.02 2.27 19.55
CA THR A 9 6.96 1.82 18.52
C THR A 9 7.32 2.99 17.62
N SER A 10 8.16 3.90 18.14
CA SER A 10 8.80 4.91 17.29
C SER A 10 9.99 4.30 16.57
N ILE A 11 9.98 4.26 15.25
CA ILE A 11 11.07 3.68 14.44
C ILE A 11 12.21 4.71 14.32
N PRO A 12 13.46 4.37 14.70
CA PRO A 12 14.61 5.27 14.58
C PRO A 12 15.02 5.45 13.11
N THR A 13 15.44 6.66 12.74
CA THR A 13 15.83 7.00 11.36
C THR A 13 17.20 7.69 11.30
N SER A 14 17.82 7.72 10.12
CA SER A 14 19.14 8.34 9.93
C SER A 14 19.16 9.85 10.22
N ILE A 15 17.99 10.50 10.31
CA ILE A 15 17.88 11.91 10.69
C ILE A 15 17.55 11.96 12.19
N PRO A 16 18.42 12.59 13.02
CA PRO A 16 18.14 12.74 14.44
C PRO A 16 16.75 13.37 14.67
N ASN A 17 16.01 12.85 15.64
CA ASN A 17 14.66 13.30 16.00
C ASN A 17 13.57 13.10 14.92
N LEU A 18 13.85 12.38 13.82
CA LEU A 18 12.80 11.87 12.94
C LEU A 18 12.40 10.46 13.38
N THR A 19 11.10 10.28 13.56
CA THR A 19 10.48 9.03 13.99
C THR A 19 9.27 8.71 13.13
N LEU A 20 9.02 7.42 12.91
CA LEU A 20 7.76 6.94 12.36
C LEU A 20 6.92 6.35 13.49
N ARG A 21 5.63 6.68 13.53
CA ARG A 21 4.69 6.12 14.52
C ARG A 21 3.29 5.98 13.97
N PRO A 22 2.42 5.13 14.57
CA PRO A 22 1.00 5.16 14.29
C PRO A 22 0.40 6.55 14.52
N TYR A 23 -0.71 6.83 13.84
CA TYR A 23 -1.50 8.01 14.09
C TYR A 23 -2.03 8.06 15.52
N ARG A 24 -2.28 9.28 16.00
CA ARG A 24 -2.91 9.57 17.29
C ARG A 24 -4.17 10.40 17.06
N PRO A 25 -5.18 10.30 17.95
CA PRO A 25 -6.37 11.17 17.87
C PRO A 25 -6.05 12.67 17.84
N SER A 26 -4.91 13.08 18.40
CA SER A 26 -4.45 14.47 18.40
C SER A 26 -3.88 14.95 17.05
N ASP A 27 -3.64 14.06 16.09
CA ASP A 27 -2.97 14.40 14.83
C ASP A 27 -3.85 15.16 13.83
N THR A 28 -5.15 15.32 14.09
CA THR A 28 -6.12 15.92 13.16
C THR A 28 -5.65 17.23 12.55
N HIS A 29 -5.19 18.17 13.37
CA HIS A 29 -4.77 19.49 12.89
C HIS A 29 -3.49 19.43 12.07
N ALA A 30 -2.58 18.52 12.39
CA ALA A 30 -1.34 18.35 11.64
C ALA A 30 -1.59 17.63 10.31
N LEU A 31 -2.46 16.62 10.31
CA LEU A 31 -2.90 15.94 9.08
C LEU A 31 -3.69 16.90 8.18
N PHE A 32 -4.55 17.74 8.76
CA PHE A 32 -5.22 18.82 8.04
C PHE A 32 -4.21 19.81 7.43
N ALA A 33 -3.20 20.26 8.18
CA ALA A 33 -2.17 21.15 7.65
C ALA A 33 -1.42 20.54 6.45
N LEU A 34 -1.20 19.22 6.46
CA LEU A 34 -0.61 18.48 5.36
C LEU A 34 -1.53 18.40 4.13
N GLU A 35 -2.76 17.95 4.32
CA GLU A 35 -3.66 17.53 3.22
C GLU A 35 -4.55 18.66 2.69
N SER A 36 -4.70 19.75 3.44
CA SER A 36 -5.33 20.99 2.95
C SER A 36 -4.37 21.85 2.11
N HIS A 37 -3.08 21.52 2.07
CA HIS A 37 -2.12 22.31 1.32
C HIS A 37 -2.22 22.04 -0.19
N PRO A 38 -2.51 23.05 -1.06
CA PRO A 38 -2.69 22.83 -2.50
C PRO A 38 -1.48 22.19 -3.20
N ALA A 39 -0.27 22.54 -2.76
CA ALA A 39 0.96 21.93 -3.27
C ALA A 39 1.01 20.40 -3.02
N ASN A 40 0.47 19.91 -1.91
CA ASN A 40 0.42 18.47 -1.62
C ASN A 40 -0.70 17.80 -2.39
N ALA A 41 -1.90 18.42 -2.43
CA ALA A 41 -3.03 17.89 -3.18
C ALA A 41 -2.80 17.90 -4.70
N ARG A 42 -1.80 18.62 -5.22
CA ARG A 42 -1.50 18.76 -6.65
C ARG A 42 -1.42 17.41 -7.37
N TYR A 43 -0.70 16.44 -6.82
CA TYR A 43 -0.49 15.11 -7.41
C TYR A 43 -1.37 14.02 -6.78
N GLN A 44 -2.34 14.40 -5.96
CA GLN A 44 -3.32 13.48 -5.38
C GLN A 44 -4.58 13.43 -6.24
N THR A 45 -5.34 12.33 -6.10
CA THR A 45 -6.65 12.18 -6.75
C THR A 45 -7.75 12.99 -6.08
N TRP A 46 -7.51 13.48 -4.85
CA TRP A 46 -8.41 14.37 -4.12
C TRP A 46 -8.00 15.84 -4.19
N THR A 47 -8.97 16.71 -3.94
CA THR A 47 -8.75 18.15 -3.69
C THR A 47 -8.27 18.38 -2.25
N PRO A 48 -7.72 19.57 -1.94
CA PRO A 48 -7.38 19.94 -0.57
C PRO A 48 -8.49 19.63 0.43
N TRP A 49 -8.17 18.91 1.50
CA TRP A 49 -9.15 18.49 2.49
C TRP A 49 -9.63 19.67 3.34
N THR A 50 -10.89 19.59 3.75
CA THR A 50 -11.44 20.33 4.88
C THR A 50 -10.98 19.71 6.20
N LEU A 51 -11.12 20.44 7.31
CA LEU A 51 -10.80 19.92 8.64
C LEU A 51 -11.66 18.70 9.02
N LEU A 52 -12.93 18.69 8.59
CA LEU A 52 -13.84 17.58 8.83
C LEU A 52 -13.39 16.32 8.10
N GLU A 53 -13.00 16.43 6.83
CA GLU A 53 -12.46 15.32 6.06
C GLU A 53 -11.17 14.78 6.68
N ALA A 54 -10.25 15.67 7.09
CA ALA A 54 -9.04 15.25 7.80
C ALA A 54 -9.34 14.48 9.08
N GLN A 55 -10.35 14.91 9.86
CA GLN A 55 -10.78 14.20 11.06
C GLN A 55 -11.40 12.83 10.74
N GLN A 56 -12.21 12.73 9.69
CA GLN A 56 -12.81 11.47 9.25
C GLN A 56 -11.74 10.48 8.79
N ARG A 57 -10.80 10.93 7.95
CA ARG A 57 -9.68 10.10 7.45
C ARG A 57 -8.77 9.62 8.58
N LEU A 58 -8.50 10.46 9.57
CA LEU A 58 -7.75 10.05 10.75
C LEU A 58 -8.49 8.96 11.54
N ASN A 59 -9.81 9.10 11.73
CA ASN A 59 -10.61 8.11 12.45
C ASN A 59 -10.65 6.77 11.72
N GLU A 60 -10.79 6.79 10.39
CA GLU A 60 -10.70 5.59 9.54
C GLU A 60 -9.36 4.87 9.74
N ALA A 61 -8.25 5.61 9.70
CA ALA A 61 -6.90 5.06 9.89
C ALA A 61 -6.67 4.49 11.31
N LEU A 62 -7.22 5.14 12.34
CA LEU A 62 -7.15 4.64 13.73
C LEU A 62 -7.96 3.36 13.93
N LEU A 63 -9.15 3.29 13.33
CA LEU A 63 -10.02 2.11 13.38
C LEU A 63 -9.41 0.94 12.61
N SER A 64 -8.88 1.17 11.41
CA SER A 64 -8.24 0.12 10.61
C SER A 64 -7.04 -0.49 11.35
N ALA A 65 -6.17 0.34 11.91
CA ALA A 65 -5.02 -0.11 12.69
C ALA A 65 -5.45 -0.90 13.94
N SER A 66 -6.52 -0.48 14.62
CA SER A 66 -7.05 -1.16 15.80
C SER A 66 -7.63 -2.53 15.46
N LEU A 67 -8.41 -2.62 14.38
CA LEU A 67 -8.97 -3.88 13.89
C LEU A 67 -7.87 -4.84 13.47
N GLN A 68 -6.85 -4.35 12.76
CA GLN A 68 -5.71 -5.15 12.34
C GLN A 68 -4.94 -5.70 13.55
N ALA A 69 -4.70 -4.89 14.58
CA ALA A 69 -4.07 -5.35 15.81
C ALA A 69 -4.89 -6.45 16.52
N LEU A 70 -6.22 -6.31 16.57
CA LEU A 70 -7.10 -7.33 17.16
C LEU A 70 -7.10 -8.64 16.34
N LEU A 71 -7.13 -8.54 15.01
CA LEU A 71 -7.05 -9.70 14.12
C LEU A 71 -5.71 -10.43 14.29
N SER A 72 -4.60 -9.69 14.36
CA SER A 72 -3.26 -10.27 14.55
C SER A 72 -3.08 -10.98 15.91
N ALA A 73 -3.78 -10.53 16.95
CA ALA A 73 -3.73 -11.14 18.28
C ALA A 73 -4.62 -12.39 18.41
N SER A 74 -5.62 -12.53 17.53
CA SER A 74 -6.50 -13.69 17.47
C SER A 74 -5.80 -14.81 16.69
N LEU A 75 -5.19 -15.76 17.39
CA LEU A 75 -4.44 -16.93 16.89
C LEU A 75 -5.23 -17.91 15.97
N LEU A 76 -6.25 -17.45 15.24
CA LEU A 76 -6.94 -18.25 14.24
C LEU A 76 -6.13 -18.24 12.94
N SER A 77 -5.07 -19.05 12.94
CA SER A 77 -4.28 -19.47 11.79
C SER A 77 -5.12 -20.36 10.85
N SER A 78 -6.26 -19.86 10.37
CA SER A 78 -6.93 -20.44 9.21
C SER A 78 -6.60 -19.54 8.02
N GLU A 79 -5.84 -20.08 7.08
CA GLU A 79 -5.42 -19.52 5.79
C GLU A 79 -6.45 -18.55 5.19
N ARG A 80 -6.40 -17.27 5.60
CA ARG A 80 -7.04 -16.19 4.86
C ARG A 80 -6.05 -15.70 3.83
N GLU A 81 -6.03 -16.46 2.76
CA GLU A 81 -5.49 -16.03 1.48
C GLU A 81 -6.24 -14.77 1.00
N ARG A 82 -5.45 -13.74 0.66
CA ARG A 82 -5.84 -12.38 0.21
C ARG A 82 -6.08 -11.32 1.30
N GLU A 83 -5.22 -11.20 2.30
CA GLU A 83 -5.21 -9.94 3.08
C GLU A 83 -4.22 -8.96 2.45
N VAL A 84 -4.76 -7.98 1.74
CA VAL A 84 -4.02 -6.78 1.34
C VAL A 84 -3.84 -5.97 2.60
N GLU A 85 -2.59 -5.84 3.06
CA GLU A 85 -2.28 -5.11 4.29
C GLU A 85 -1.88 -3.67 3.93
N VAL A 86 -2.66 -2.69 4.37
CA VAL A 86 -2.31 -1.27 4.22
C VAL A 86 -1.71 -0.80 5.52
N VAL A 87 -0.42 -0.45 5.49
CA VAL A 87 0.29 0.13 6.64
C VAL A 87 0.59 1.58 6.33
N GLU A 88 0.15 2.49 7.18
CA GLU A 88 0.48 3.92 7.09
C GLU A 88 0.91 4.46 8.44
N LEU A 89 2.01 5.22 8.45
CA LEU A 89 2.62 5.80 9.63
C LEU A 89 2.79 7.32 9.46
N ALA A 90 2.61 8.03 10.57
CA ALA A 90 2.94 9.45 10.67
C ALA A 90 4.46 9.62 10.71
N ILE A 91 4.98 10.54 9.89
CA ILE A 91 6.36 11.02 9.94
C ILE A 91 6.41 12.17 10.94
N VAL A 92 7.17 12.01 12.02
CA VAL A 92 7.26 13.00 13.10
C VAL A 92 8.70 13.47 13.25
N PHE A 93 8.91 14.78 13.17
CA PHE A 93 10.19 15.43 13.36
C PHE A 93 10.08 16.50 14.45
N GLU A 94 10.98 16.47 15.44
CA GLU A 94 10.97 17.39 16.58
C GLU A 94 9.60 17.47 17.29
N GLY A 95 8.93 16.31 17.42
CA GLY A 95 7.62 16.20 18.07
C GLY A 95 6.43 16.67 17.23
N ARG A 96 6.66 17.14 16.00
CA ARG A 96 5.61 17.59 15.07
C ARG A 96 5.40 16.57 13.96
N LEU A 97 4.15 16.26 13.63
CA LEU A 97 3.84 15.50 12.42
C LEU A 97 4.15 16.38 11.21
N ILE A 98 5.00 15.90 10.33
CA ILE A 98 5.47 16.60 9.13
C ILE A 98 5.09 15.90 7.83
N GLY A 99 4.47 14.73 7.92
CA GLY A 99 4.07 13.94 6.77
C GLY A 99 3.57 12.56 7.12
N ARG A 100 3.45 11.72 6.10
CA ARG A 100 3.06 10.32 6.21
C ARG A 100 3.84 9.45 5.24
N VAL A 101 4.02 8.19 5.58
CA VAL A 101 4.63 7.16 4.74
C VAL A 101 3.86 5.87 4.94
N GLY A 102 3.65 5.12 3.87
CA GLY A 102 2.94 3.86 3.95
C GLY A 102 3.17 2.98 2.75
N GLY A 103 2.58 1.80 2.82
CA GLY A 103 2.58 0.86 1.71
C GLY A 103 1.42 -0.12 1.79
N ARG A 104 1.05 -0.62 0.62
CA ARG A 104 0.04 -1.66 0.44
C ARG A 104 0.76 -2.95 0.11
N VAL A 105 0.77 -3.86 1.06
CA VAL A 105 1.38 -5.19 0.92
C VAL A 105 0.37 -6.14 0.30
N SER A 106 0.78 -6.81 -0.77
CA SER A 106 0.00 -7.86 -1.42
C SER A 106 0.85 -9.10 -1.67
N CYS A 107 0.27 -10.28 -1.46
CA CYS A 107 0.90 -11.54 -1.81
C CYS A 107 0.68 -11.82 -3.29
N VAL A 108 1.75 -11.90 -4.07
CA VAL A 108 1.73 -12.32 -5.46
C VAL A 108 2.02 -13.82 -5.51
N GLY A 109 1.02 -14.60 -5.93
CA GLY A 109 1.25 -15.98 -6.36
C GLY A 109 1.87 -15.95 -7.75
N ILE A 110 3.09 -16.47 -7.92
CA ILE A 110 3.66 -16.63 -9.26
C ILE A 110 2.83 -17.70 -9.99
N ALA A 111 1.95 -17.27 -10.88
CA ALA A 111 1.43 -18.11 -11.95
C ALA A 111 2.45 -18.05 -13.10
N ALA A 112 3.05 -19.19 -13.44
CA ALA A 112 3.88 -19.32 -14.62
C ALA A 112 3.03 -19.10 -15.89
N GLY A 113 3.42 -18.14 -16.71
CA GLY A 113 3.14 -18.08 -18.15
C GLY A 113 1.67 -17.94 -18.58
N THR A 114 1.26 -16.72 -18.91
CA THR A 114 0.73 -16.31 -20.23
C THR A 114 0.18 -14.89 -20.09
N GLY A 115 0.60 -14.01 -21.00
CA GLY A 115 0.16 -12.62 -20.98
C GLY A 115 -1.35 -12.51 -21.22
N LEU A 116 -1.97 -11.59 -20.48
CA LEU A 116 -3.03 -10.67 -20.91
C LEU A 116 -3.49 -9.90 -19.66
N SER A 117 -3.43 -8.58 -19.76
CA SER A 117 -4.25 -7.55 -19.10
C SER A 117 -4.93 -7.91 -17.78
N ASP A 118 -4.53 -7.25 -16.69
CA ASP A 118 -5.39 -6.37 -15.89
C ASP A 118 -4.80 -6.12 -14.49
N SER A 119 -4.52 -4.86 -14.18
CA SER A 119 -4.97 -4.21 -12.95
C SER A 119 -4.45 -2.78 -12.96
N GLN A 120 -5.34 -1.85 -13.28
CA GLN A 120 -5.22 -0.48 -12.80
C GLN A 120 -5.26 -0.56 -11.27
N THR A 121 -4.11 -0.45 -10.63
CA THR A 121 -3.98 -0.39 -9.17
C THR A 121 -4.38 1.00 -8.69
N MET A 122 -5.70 1.20 -8.56
CA MET A 122 -6.24 2.29 -7.76
C MET A 122 -5.71 2.19 -6.32
N ASN A 123 -5.15 3.29 -5.82
CA ASN A 123 -4.80 3.50 -4.42
C ASN A 123 -6.05 3.25 -3.54
N PRO A 124 -6.04 2.34 -2.55
CA PRO A 124 -7.25 1.81 -1.90
C PRO A 124 -7.98 2.76 -0.92
N GLN A 125 -7.83 4.08 -1.03
CA GLN A 125 -8.60 5.05 -0.21
C GLN A 125 -9.83 5.65 -0.91
N THR A 126 -10.25 5.10 -2.05
CA THR A 126 -11.44 5.54 -2.78
C THR A 126 -12.62 4.58 -2.61
N THR A 127 -13.32 4.67 -1.50
CA THR A 127 -14.75 4.33 -1.48
C THR A 127 -15.52 5.46 -0.79
N ASN A 128 -16.37 6.15 -1.55
CA ASN A 128 -17.54 6.81 -1.00
C ASN A 128 -18.71 6.61 -1.97
N PRO A 129 -19.93 6.31 -1.50
CA PRO A 129 -21.01 5.77 -2.31
C PRO A 129 -21.96 6.87 -2.78
N GLN A 130 -22.41 6.82 -4.04
CA GLN A 130 -23.77 7.23 -4.40
C GLN A 130 -24.17 6.84 -5.84
N THR A 131 -25.20 5.96 -5.89
CA THR A 131 -26.38 5.97 -6.78
C THR A 131 -26.21 6.03 -8.30
N THR A 132 -26.72 5.02 -9.03
CA THR A 132 -28.10 5.00 -9.58
C THR A 132 -28.43 3.64 -10.27
N ASN A 133 -29.66 3.17 -10.09
CA ASN A 133 -30.39 2.11 -10.83
C ASN A 133 -31.22 2.81 -11.97
N PRO A 134 -31.98 2.16 -12.90
CA PRO A 134 -32.39 0.75 -13.01
C PRO A 134 -32.52 0.14 -14.45
N GLN A 135 -33.06 -1.10 -14.50
CA GLN A 135 -33.69 -1.84 -15.64
C GLN A 135 -32.74 -2.58 -16.60
N THR A 136 -32.99 -3.77 -17.18
CA THR A 136 -34.04 -4.83 -17.26
C THR A 136 -33.38 -5.92 -18.16
N THR A 137 -33.47 -7.24 -17.98
CA THR A 137 -34.54 -8.18 -18.39
C THR A 137 -33.98 -9.62 -18.21
N ASN A 138 -34.81 -10.56 -17.78
CA ASN A 138 -34.62 -12.02 -17.92
C ASN A 138 -35.36 -12.47 -19.21
N PRO A 139 -35.13 -13.65 -19.85
CA PRO A 139 -35.50 -14.95 -19.23
C PRO A 139 -34.76 -16.25 -19.69
N GLN A 140 -34.99 -17.33 -18.92
CA GLN A 140 -35.17 -18.75 -19.30
C GLN A 140 -33.94 -19.63 -19.69
N THR A 141 -33.52 -20.56 -18.82
CA THR A 141 -33.77 -22.05 -18.78
C THR A 141 -33.23 -22.88 -19.95
N THR A 142 -32.36 -23.86 -19.66
CA THR A 142 -32.62 -25.33 -19.83
C THR A 142 -31.47 -26.23 -19.34
N ASP A 143 -31.89 -27.37 -18.78
CA ASP A 143 -31.34 -28.73 -18.83
C ASP A 143 -30.03 -29.16 -18.15
N ALA A 144 -30.24 -30.11 -17.24
CA ALA A 144 -29.26 -31.03 -16.68
C ALA A 144 -29.13 -32.30 -17.53
N ARG A 145 -27.90 -32.83 -17.67
CA ARG A 145 -27.60 -34.26 -17.86
C ARG A 145 -26.10 -34.55 -17.59
N PRO A 146 -25.69 -35.82 -17.34
CA PRO A 146 -24.73 -36.14 -16.31
C PRO A 146 -23.46 -36.86 -16.82
N LEU A 147 -22.61 -37.24 -15.85
CA LEU A 147 -21.67 -38.36 -15.84
C LEU A 147 -20.22 -38.05 -16.25
N GLN A 148 -19.28 -38.19 -15.30
CA GLN A 148 -18.22 -39.23 -15.27
C GLN A 148 -17.09 -38.85 -14.30
N THR A 149 -16.68 -39.79 -13.46
CA THR A 149 -15.36 -39.82 -12.84
C THR A 149 -14.37 -40.46 -13.81
N PRO A 150 -13.11 -39.98 -13.84
CA PRO A 150 -11.99 -40.90 -14.03
C PRO A 150 -10.92 -40.74 -12.95
N SER A 151 -10.39 -41.91 -12.57
CA SER A 151 -9.31 -42.13 -11.63
C SER A 151 -7.94 -41.92 -12.30
N ASP A 152 -7.00 -41.46 -11.47
CA ASP A 152 -5.54 -41.70 -11.44
C ASP A 152 -4.71 -41.77 -12.74
N ALA A 153 -4.00 -40.67 -13.01
CA ALA A 153 -2.65 -40.56 -13.61
C ALA A 153 -2.29 -39.06 -13.55
N GLU A 154 -1.14 -38.54 -13.15
CA GLU A 154 0.23 -39.05 -13.12
C GLU A 154 1.09 -38.13 -12.21
N LYS A 155 2.20 -38.70 -11.74
CA LYS A 155 3.13 -38.18 -10.73
C LYS A 155 3.87 -36.91 -11.18
N GLY A 156 3.60 -35.78 -10.55
CA GLY A 156 4.58 -34.70 -10.35
C GLY A 156 5.32 -34.94 -9.03
N THR A 157 6.63 -34.80 -9.01
CA THR A 157 7.40 -35.07 -7.79
C THR A 157 7.13 -34.03 -6.71
N ALA A 158 7.10 -34.42 -5.43
CA ALA A 158 6.84 -33.51 -4.32
C ALA A 158 7.80 -32.30 -4.27
N SER A 159 8.99 -32.39 -4.87
CA SER A 159 9.92 -31.26 -5.03
C SER A 159 9.42 -30.17 -5.99
N GLU A 160 8.61 -30.52 -6.99
CA GLU A 160 8.02 -29.58 -7.96
C GLU A 160 6.77 -28.90 -7.37
N ILE A 161 6.09 -29.56 -6.43
CA ILE A 161 4.97 -29.00 -5.64
C ILE A 161 5.48 -28.23 -4.40
N VAL A 162 6.67 -28.52 -3.88
CA VAL A 162 7.31 -27.69 -2.84
C VAL A 162 7.87 -26.39 -3.43
N ALA A 163 8.16 -26.36 -4.74
CA ALA A 163 8.32 -25.13 -5.51
C ALA A 163 6.98 -24.43 -5.82
N ALA A 164 5.82 -25.06 -5.51
CA ALA A 164 4.54 -24.40 -5.54
C ALA A 164 4.54 -23.29 -4.50
N VAL A 165 4.53 -22.07 -5.03
CA VAL A 165 4.10 -20.84 -4.38
C VAL A 165 5.00 -20.40 -3.22
N LYS A 166 6.29 -20.19 -3.51
CA LYS A 166 7.04 -19.15 -2.78
C LYS A 166 6.32 -17.81 -3.00
N LYS A 167 5.52 -17.36 -2.01
CA LYS A 167 4.73 -16.12 -2.06
C LYS A 167 5.68 -14.91 -2.13
N HIS A 168 5.70 -14.20 -3.24
CA HIS A 168 6.39 -12.90 -3.32
C HIS A 168 5.51 -11.83 -2.68
N LYS A 169 6.11 -10.93 -1.91
CA LYS A 169 5.41 -9.75 -1.40
C LYS A 169 5.67 -8.59 -2.36
N HIS A 170 4.60 -8.00 -2.88
CA HIS A 170 4.65 -6.75 -3.62
C HIS A 170 4.13 -5.62 -2.73
N ILE A 171 4.84 -4.50 -2.69
CA ILE A 171 4.51 -3.35 -1.86
C ILE A 171 4.43 -2.09 -2.72
N ASP A 172 3.23 -1.56 -2.88
CA ASP A 172 3.04 -0.22 -3.44
C ASP A 172 3.32 0.80 -2.35
N LEU A 173 4.33 1.65 -2.51
CA LEU A 173 4.75 2.64 -1.53
C LEU A 173 4.16 4.02 -1.84
N TRP A 174 3.80 4.75 -0.77
CA TRP A 174 3.46 6.16 -0.86
C TRP A 174 4.04 6.96 0.31
N PHE A 175 4.16 8.26 0.10
CA PHE A 175 4.58 9.21 1.12
C PHE A 175 4.08 10.62 0.77
N SER A 176 3.97 11.47 1.77
CA SER A 176 3.66 12.88 1.62
C SER A 176 4.35 13.67 2.74
N LEU A 177 4.79 14.89 2.45
CA LEU A 177 5.45 15.79 3.39
C LEU A 177 4.87 17.20 3.27
N LEU A 178 4.87 17.93 4.38
CA LEU A 178 4.62 19.36 4.37
C LEU A 178 5.58 20.05 3.38
N PRO A 179 5.10 21.01 2.56
CA PRO A 179 5.92 21.66 1.54
C PRO A 179 7.24 22.24 2.07
N GLU A 180 7.23 22.86 3.25
CA GLU A 180 8.40 23.43 3.93
C GLU A 180 9.42 22.36 4.41
N MET A 181 9.04 21.09 4.38
CA MET A 181 9.89 19.94 4.73
C MET A 181 10.42 19.20 3.49
N GLN A 182 9.92 19.52 2.29
CA GLN A 182 10.39 18.89 1.06
C GLN A 182 11.82 19.32 0.69
N GLY A 183 12.53 18.48 -0.07
CA GLY A 183 13.90 18.77 -0.52
C GLY A 183 15.00 18.65 0.55
N ARG A 184 14.64 18.29 1.79
CA ARG A 184 15.56 18.22 2.95
C ARG A 184 15.97 16.80 3.36
N GLY A 185 15.61 15.79 2.57
CA GLY A 185 15.95 14.38 2.82
C GLY A 185 15.00 13.62 3.76
N PHE A 186 13.99 14.27 4.34
CA PHE A 186 13.03 13.62 5.25
C PHE A 186 12.25 12.46 4.60
N ALA A 187 11.85 12.60 3.33
CA ALA A 187 11.10 11.54 2.62
C ALA A 187 11.96 10.28 2.46
N THR A 188 13.22 10.46 2.03
CA THR A 188 14.19 9.37 1.88
C THR A 188 14.38 8.65 3.22
N ALA A 189 14.65 9.39 4.30
CA ALA A 189 14.85 8.81 5.63
C ALA A 189 13.59 8.08 6.15
N ALA A 190 12.40 8.63 5.88
CA ALA A 190 11.14 8.00 6.26
C ALA A 190 10.88 6.71 5.49
N VAL A 191 11.08 6.69 4.17
CA VAL A 191 10.90 5.49 3.36
C VAL A 191 11.94 4.42 3.72
N GLU A 192 13.21 4.78 3.92
CA GLU A 192 14.24 3.83 4.36
C GLU A 192 13.89 3.19 5.70
N ALA A 193 13.43 3.98 6.67
CA ALA A 193 13.01 3.47 7.97
C ALA A 193 11.77 2.57 7.87
N PHE A 194 10.80 2.95 7.04
CA PHE A 194 9.61 2.14 6.76
C PHE A 194 9.99 0.79 6.15
N LEU A 195 10.82 0.81 5.10
CA LEU A 195 11.32 -0.41 4.44
C LEU A 195 12.15 -1.29 5.37
N GLY A 196 12.96 -0.67 6.24
CA GLY A 196 13.73 -1.39 7.25
C GLY A 196 12.85 -2.25 8.16
N GLU A 197 11.68 -1.76 8.56
CA GLU A 197 10.75 -2.54 9.37
C GLU A 197 9.98 -3.58 8.55
N VAL A 198 9.57 -3.26 7.33
CA VAL A 198 8.89 -4.24 6.48
C VAL A 198 9.79 -5.42 6.13
N VAL A 199 11.08 -5.18 5.87
CA VAL A 199 12.07 -6.23 5.61
C VAL A 199 12.40 -7.03 6.87
N LYS A 200 12.48 -6.39 8.05
CA LYS A 200 12.71 -7.11 9.33
C LYS A 200 11.56 -8.05 9.71
N ASN A 201 10.32 -7.61 9.45
CA ASN A 201 9.10 -8.36 9.77
C ASN A 201 8.66 -9.31 8.63
N GLY A 202 9.22 -9.14 7.43
CA GLY A 202 9.13 -10.13 6.37
C GLY A 202 9.91 -11.38 6.76
N GLU A 203 9.22 -12.52 6.91
CA GLU A 203 9.86 -13.80 7.14
C GLU A 203 10.95 -14.03 6.09
N ARG A 204 12.21 -14.17 6.52
CA ARG A 204 13.27 -14.67 5.63
C ARG A 204 12.89 -16.09 5.29
N GLY A 205 12.43 -16.32 4.07
CA GLY A 205 12.23 -17.67 3.59
C GLY A 205 13.54 -18.44 3.72
N THR A 206 13.42 -19.72 4.08
CA THR A 206 14.51 -20.61 4.50
C THR A 206 15.61 -20.82 3.44
N ASP A 207 15.42 -20.30 2.23
CA ASP A 207 16.27 -20.59 1.07
C ASP A 207 16.95 -19.33 0.47
N GLY A 208 16.86 -18.16 1.13
CA GLY A 208 17.61 -16.97 0.70
C GLY A 208 17.15 -16.30 -0.61
N GLU A 209 16.00 -16.68 -1.17
CA GLU A 209 15.51 -16.25 -2.49
C GLU A 209 14.16 -15.50 -2.50
N PHE A 210 13.67 -15.05 -1.34
CA PHE A 210 12.45 -14.23 -1.32
C PHE A 210 12.79 -12.75 -1.44
N GLY A 211 12.73 -12.21 -2.67
CA GLY A 211 12.79 -10.78 -2.91
C GLY A 211 11.43 -10.11 -2.69
N ILE A 212 11.38 -9.05 -1.88
CA ILE A 212 10.22 -8.16 -1.77
C ILE A 212 10.29 -7.18 -2.94
N GLU A 213 9.27 -7.17 -3.80
CA GLU A 213 9.16 -6.17 -4.86
C GLU A 213 8.50 -4.91 -4.29
N LEU A 214 9.19 -3.79 -4.44
CA LEU A 214 8.74 -2.46 -4.05
C LEU A 214 8.38 -1.68 -5.31
N GLU A 215 7.25 -1.00 -5.29
CA GLU A 215 6.77 -0.16 -6.38
C GLU A 215 6.45 1.25 -5.88
N ILE A 216 6.80 2.26 -6.68
CA ILE A 216 6.36 3.64 -6.51
C ILE A 216 5.78 4.09 -7.84
N GLU A 217 4.50 4.46 -7.84
CA GLU A 217 3.85 5.12 -8.96
C GLU A 217 3.71 6.62 -8.65
N CYS A 218 4.11 7.49 -9.60
CA CYS A 218 3.84 8.92 -9.49
C CYS A 218 3.70 9.59 -10.86
N ASP A 219 3.15 10.81 -10.88
CA ASP A 219 3.13 11.64 -12.09
C ASP A 219 4.58 12.02 -12.48
N PRO A 220 5.00 11.87 -13.75
CA PRO A 220 6.35 12.25 -14.21
C PRO A 220 6.72 13.71 -13.93
N ARG A 221 5.73 14.61 -13.81
CA ARG A 221 5.90 16.02 -13.45
C ARG A 221 6.18 16.21 -11.96
N ASN A 222 6.00 15.18 -11.13
CA ASN A 222 6.40 15.16 -9.73
C ASN A 222 7.88 14.78 -9.61
N GLU A 223 8.75 15.73 -9.96
CA GLU A 223 10.19 15.52 -9.95
C GLU A 223 10.74 15.17 -8.56
N GLY A 224 10.07 15.62 -7.49
CA GLY A 224 10.46 15.32 -6.11
C GLY A 224 10.40 13.82 -5.83
N SER A 225 9.28 13.17 -6.19
CA SER A 225 9.11 11.72 -6.08
C SER A 225 10.04 10.96 -7.02
N CYS A 226 10.21 11.41 -8.26
CA CYS A 226 11.12 10.77 -9.21
C CYS A 226 12.57 10.76 -8.71
N ARG A 227 13.08 11.90 -8.23
CA ARG A 227 14.44 12.00 -7.67
C ARG A 227 14.60 11.13 -6.42
N MET A 228 13.57 11.03 -5.60
CA MET A 228 13.59 10.20 -4.40
C MET A 228 13.67 8.70 -4.78
N ALA A 229 12.84 8.23 -5.72
CA ALA A 229 12.87 6.86 -6.21
C ALA A 229 14.26 6.49 -6.77
N GLN A 230 14.83 7.35 -7.62
CA GLN A 230 16.19 7.17 -8.15
C GLN A 230 17.25 7.10 -7.04
N ARG A 231 17.17 7.98 -6.04
CA ARG A 231 18.11 8.01 -4.91
C ARG A 231 18.07 6.75 -4.06
N LEU A 232 16.88 6.15 -3.92
CA LEU A 232 16.70 4.87 -3.22
C LEU A 232 17.08 3.65 -4.07
N GLY A 233 17.54 3.85 -5.31
CA GLY A 233 17.95 2.79 -6.22
C GLY A 233 16.79 2.06 -6.88
N PHE A 234 15.61 2.68 -6.97
CA PHE A 234 14.55 2.17 -7.84
C PHE A 234 14.92 2.39 -9.30
N VAL A 235 14.56 1.42 -10.13
CA VAL A 235 14.72 1.49 -11.57
C VAL A 235 13.38 1.84 -12.20
N LYS A 236 13.39 2.75 -13.18
CA LYS A 236 12.20 3.10 -13.95
C LYS A 236 11.71 1.85 -14.70
N HIS A 237 10.49 1.41 -14.41
CA HIS A 237 9.88 0.22 -14.99
C HIS A 237 9.04 0.54 -16.22
N SER A 238 8.16 1.53 -16.12
CA SER A 238 7.30 1.98 -17.23
C SER A 238 6.97 3.48 -17.11
N GLU A 239 6.60 4.11 -18.22
CA GLU A 239 6.04 5.47 -18.22
C GLU A 239 4.99 5.60 -19.31
N VAL A 240 3.87 6.22 -18.95
CA VAL A 240 2.76 6.55 -19.83
C VAL A 240 2.49 8.05 -19.70
N GLU A 241 2.60 8.78 -20.81
CA GLU A 241 2.45 10.25 -20.82
C GLU A 241 1.04 10.71 -20.44
N ARG A 242 0.02 9.96 -20.88
CA ARG A 242 -1.40 10.25 -20.66
C ARG A 242 -2.10 9.01 -20.09
N ALA A 243 -1.89 8.76 -18.81
CA ALA A 243 -2.34 7.56 -18.14
C ALA A 243 -3.84 7.60 -17.79
N PHE A 244 -4.31 8.68 -17.18
CA PHE A 244 -5.72 8.85 -16.79
C PHE A 244 -6.10 10.32 -16.59
N GLU A 245 -7.39 10.60 -16.49
CA GLU A 245 -7.91 11.93 -16.16
C GLU A 245 -8.02 12.09 -14.64
N CYS A 246 -7.43 13.14 -14.09
CA CYS A 246 -7.46 13.49 -12.68
C CYS A 246 -7.78 14.97 -12.53
N LYS A 247 -8.86 15.31 -11.80
CA LYS A 247 -9.30 16.70 -11.56
C LYS A 247 -9.45 17.52 -12.84
N GLY A 248 -9.96 16.91 -13.92
CA GLY A 248 -10.16 17.56 -15.22
C GLY A 248 -8.90 17.71 -16.09
N GLU A 249 -7.76 17.15 -15.67
CA GLU A 249 -6.52 17.17 -16.43
C GLU A 249 -6.05 15.75 -16.75
N MET A 250 -5.48 15.55 -17.92
CA MET A 250 -4.79 14.30 -18.24
C MET A 250 -3.42 14.29 -17.58
N VAL A 251 -3.17 13.26 -16.78
CA VAL A 251 -1.93 13.08 -16.02
C VAL A 251 -1.15 11.89 -16.56
N GLY A 252 0.17 11.95 -16.44
CA GLY A 252 1.05 10.83 -16.75
C GLY A 252 1.21 9.90 -15.55
N SER A 253 1.77 8.72 -15.80
CA SER A 253 2.19 7.78 -14.77
C SER A 253 3.58 7.25 -15.09
N VAL A 254 4.49 7.34 -14.13
CA VAL A 254 5.77 6.63 -14.15
C VAL A 254 5.83 5.66 -12.98
N VAL A 255 6.14 4.40 -13.28
CA VAL A 255 6.28 3.32 -12.31
C VAL A 255 7.76 3.05 -12.09
N TRP A 256 8.17 3.03 -10.83
CA TRP A 256 9.52 2.73 -10.38
C TRP A 256 9.50 1.45 -9.55
N ARG A 257 10.44 0.53 -9.79
CA ARG A 257 10.52 -0.74 -9.08
C ARG A 257 11.88 -1.02 -8.47
N LYS A 258 11.89 -1.73 -7.35
CA LYS A 258 13.09 -2.22 -6.68
C LYS A 258 12.79 -3.56 -6.02
N VAL A 259 13.67 -4.54 -6.20
CA VAL A 259 13.60 -5.80 -5.44
C VAL A 259 14.61 -5.73 -4.29
N VAL A 260 14.19 -6.07 -3.08
CA VAL A 260 15.02 -6.09 -1.86
C VAL A 260 15.03 -7.44 -1.18
#